data_AF-B8AE42-F1
#
_entry.id   AF-B8AE42-F1
#
_cell.length_a   1.000
_cell.length_b   1.000
_cell.length_c   1.000
_cell.angle_alpha   90.00
_cell.angle_beta   90.00
_cell.angle_gamma   90.00
#
_symmetry.space_group_name_H-M   'P 1'
#
loop_
_entity.id
_entity.type
_entity.pdbx_description
1 polymer ?
#
loop_
_entity_poly.entity_id
_entity_poly.type
_entity_poly.pdbx_seq_one_letter_code
_entity_poly.pdbx_strand_id
1 'polypeptide(L)'
;MFPLVRSLRRLGPAAADGRLLLPVAPLSSKAAAPPPEYEMPSVTWGVIQGRKERLVSRVLALDFLRSAGVSDPAGELEAVELPSSLEVLQERLDFLLRLGLSTDDLSAYPLLLACSLRKNAIPVLSYLEKIGVTRARLAAFVRAYPACLHASVAVDLAPIVKSLRGLDVDRQDLPRVLERYHDILGLKPDGTISTSVAYLVGIVGVAPRDIGPMVTHFPFFLGMRVGTTIKPLCEYITSLGLPMRILARILEKRPYILGYDLEETIKPNVEALLSFGIRREMLPLVIAQYPPILGLPLKTKLAAQQYFFNLKLQIDPDAFARAIEKLPQLIWWRIIPKIFRDVLLTVSCTQAIPSLSVNSCLVVRICKLKFANHAGILNCKMKKALALMEHSHTNRGHWSAGLSNSSKGLTKVADVLRDSLWALVMCDFETKTGDS
;
A
#
# COMPACT_ATOMS: atom_id res chain seq x y z
N MET A 1 15.11 -19.68 8.93
CA MET A 1 15.56 -19.04 10.19
C MET A 1 16.25 -17.71 9.85
N PHE A 2 15.55 -16.79 9.18
CA PHE A 2 16.09 -15.51 8.69
C PHE A 2 15.16 -14.26 8.81
N PRO A 3 14.15 -14.19 9.70
CA PRO A 3 13.46 -12.91 9.95
C PRO A 3 13.74 -12.27 11.33
N LEU A 4 14.86 -12.57 12.01
CA LEU A 4 15.14 -12.05 13.36
C LEU A 4 16.12 -10.87 13.46
N VAL A 5 16.75 -10.42 12.37
CA VAL A 5 17.83 -9.42 12.46
C VAL A 5 17.33 -7.96 12.41
N ARG A 6 16.02 -7.69 12.24
CA ARG A 6 15.49 -6.31 12.18
C ARG A 6 14.79 -5.79 13.44
N SER A 7 14.79 -6.52 14.56
CA SER A 7 14.05 -6.11 15.78
C SER A 7 14.91 -5.67 16.98
N LEU A 8 16.22 -5.45 16.85
CA LEU A 8 17.08 -5.02 17.96
C LEU A 8 17.80 -3.68 17.70
N ARG A 9 17.03 -2.62 17.45
CA ARG A 9 17.46 -1.23 17.67
C ARG A 9 16.34 -0.45 18.35
N ARG A 10 16.11 -0.75 19.61
CA ARG A 10 15.45 0.11 20.60
C ARG A 10 15.67 -0.57 21.93
N LEU A 11 16.67 -0.12 22.67
CA LEU A 11 16.77 -0.09 24.14
C LEU A 11 18.13 0.55 24.46
N GLY A 12 18.08 1.80 24.90
CA GLY A 12 19.22 2.50 25.49
C GLY A 12 19.42 2.09 26.97
N PRO A 13 20.51 2.55 27.61
CA PRO A 13 21.03 1.96 28.85
C PRO A 13 20.52 2.66 30.11
N ALA A 14 20.26 1.88 31.15
CA ALA A 14 20.10 2.28 32.55
C ALA A 14 20.24 1.00 33.39
N ALA A 15 20.80 0.94 34.59
CA ALA A 15 21.64 1.78 35.42
C ALA A 15 22.23 0.83 36.50
N ALA A 16 23.25 1.29 37.20
CA ALA A 16 24.05 0.56 38.18
C ALA A 16 23.33 0.27 39.52
N ASP A 17 24.09 -0.36 40.43
CA ASP A 17 23.88 -0.63 41.87
C ASP A 17 23.07 -1.89 42.22
N GLY A 18 23.39 -2.67 43.25
CA GLY A 18 24.37 -2.57 44.30
C GLY A 18 24.24 -3.81 45.21
N ARG A 19 25.35 -4.18 45.86
CA ARG A 19 25.54 -5.35 46.72
C ARG A 19 24.51 -5.46 47.86
N LEU A 20 24.10 -6.68 48.20
CA LEU A 20 23.82 -7.08 49.59
C LEU A 20 24.34 -8.50 49.87
N LEU A 21 25.15 -8.57 50.92
CA LEU A 21 25.82 -9.73 51.53
C LEU A 21 24.83 -10.56 52.35
N LEU A 22 25.19 -11.83 52.64
CA LEU A 22 24.93 -12.60 53.89
C LEU A 22 25.43 -14.08 53.70
N PRO A 23 25.67 -14.87 54.78
CA PRO A 23 26.92 -14.92 55.54
C PRO A 23 27.64 -16.29 55.48
N VAL A 24 28.91 -16.29 55.89
CA VAL A 24 29.81 -17.46 55.97
C VAL A 24 29.52 -18.28 57.22
N ALA A 25 29.38 -19.61 57.06
CA ALA A 25 29.44 -20.60 58.14
C ALA A 25 30.71 -21.47 57.99
N PRO A 26 31.38 -21.89 59.09
CA PRO A 26 32.67 -22.56 59.02
C PRO A 26 32.50 -24.08 58.83
N LEU A 27 33.19 -24.65 57.84
CA LEU A 27 33.21 -26.10 57.62
C LEU A 27 34.53 -26.73 58.08
N SER A 28 34.32 -27.67 59.00
CA SER A 28 35.19 -28.68 59.58
C SER A 28 36.18 -29.35 58.62
N SER A 29 37.38 -29.61 59.15
CA SER A 29 38.48 -30.34 58.53
C SER A 29 38.16 -31.82 58.29
N LYS A 30 38.01 -32.19 57.02
CA LYS A 30 38.22 -33.56 56.53
C LYS A 30 39.09 -33.52 55.27
N ALA A 31 40.13 -34.36 55.26
CA ALA A 31 41.05 -34.50 54.14
C ALA A 31 40.30 -34.91 52.86
N ALA A 32 40.51 -34.17 51.77
CA ALA A 32 39.91 -34.43 50.47
C ALA A 32 40.94 -35.03 49.50
N ALA A 33 40.49 -36.03 48.74
CA ALA A 33 41.23 -36.80 47.74
C ALA A 33 41.91 -35.92 46.67
N PRO A 34 42.95 -36.43 45.95
CA PRO A 34 43.57 -35.71 44.85
C PRO A 34 42.51 -35.29 43.80
N PRO A 35 42.65 -34.11 43.19
CA PRO A 35 41.68 -33.61 42.24
C PRO A 35 41.53 -34.58 41.06
N PRO A 36 40.32 -34.78 40.51
CA PRO A 36 40.15 -35.58 39.31
C PRO A 36 41.02 -34.99 38.21
N GLU A 37 41.78 -35.87 37.55
CA GLU A 37 42.59 -35.53 36.40
C GLU A 37 41.69 -34.83 35.37
N TYR A 38 41.95 -33.54 35.16
CA TYR A 38 41.22 -32.76 34.18
C TYR A 38 41.68 -33.21 32.80
N GLU A 39 40.97 -34.18 32.22
CA GLU A 39 41.09 -34.46 30.80
C GLU A 39 40.55 -33.25 30.03
N MET A 40 41.49 -32.47 29.50
CA MET A 40 41.17 -31.40 28.58
C MET A 40 40.41 -32.02 27.40
N PRO A 41 39.15 -31.62 27.12
CA PRO A 41 38.40 -32.20 26.02
C PRO A 41 39.24 -32.02 24.76
N SER A 42 39.63 -33.12 24.13
CA SER A 42 40.50 -33.09 22.97
C SER A 42 39.78 -32.34 21.86
N VAL A 43 40.14 -31.06 21.68
CA VAL A 43 39.74 -30.32 20.49
C VAL A 43 40.50 -31.00 19.36
N THR A 44 39.80 -31.88 18.65
CA THR A 44 40.37 -32.64 17.54
C THR A 44 41.06 -31.67 16.59
N TRP A 45 42.35 -31.89 16.34
CA TRP A 45 43.18 -31.02 15.50
C TRP A 45 42.55 -30.72 14.12
N GLY A 46 41.72 -31.64 13.61
CA GLY A 46 40.92 -31.45 12.39
C GLY A 46 39.88 -30.32 12.47
N VAL A 47 39.31 -30.03 13.66
CA VAL A 47 38.39 -28.90 13.86
C VAL A 47 39.14 -27.57 13.84
N ILE A 48 40.36 -27.52 14.37
CA ILE A 48 41.22 -26.31 14.37
C ILE A 48 41.79 -26.05 12.97
N GLN A 49 42.26 -27.09 12.27
CA GLN A 49 42.69 -26.99 10.86
C GLN A 49 41.53 -26.54 9.97
N GLY A 50 40.36 -27.18 10.10
CA GLY A 50 39.16 -26.78 9.37
C GLY A 50 38.73 -25.34 9.65
N ARG A 51 38.95 -24.81 10.87
CA ARG A 51 38.65 -23.41 11.20
C ARG A 51 39.64 -22.43 10.55
N LYS A 52 40.93 -22.77 10.50
CA LYS A 52 41.95 -21.95 9.80
C LYS A 52 41.73 -21.96 8.29
N GLU A 53 41.49 -23.12 7.70
CA GLU A 53 41.22 -23.26 6.26
C GLU A 53 39.96 -22.52 5.83
N ARG A 54 38.91 -22.54 6.65
CA ARG A 54 37.68 -21.75 6.42
C ARG A 54 37.94 -20.25 6.45
N LEU A 55 38.77 -19.76 7.37
CA LEU A 55 39.14 -18.35 7.42
C LEU A 55 39.92 -17.93 6.18
N VAL A 56 40.90 -18.73 5.76
CA VAL A 56 41.68 -18.47 4.54
C VAL A 56 40.79 -18.47 3.30
N SER A 57 39.94 -19.48 3.14
CA SER A 57 39.00 -19.58 2.01
C SER A 57 38.04 -18.39 1.97
N ARG A 58 37.61 -17.92 3.13
CA ARG A 58 36.74 -16.74 3.26
C ARG A 58 37.43 -15.45 2.86
N VAL A 59 38.67 -15.23 3.30
CA VAL A 59 39.45 -14.04 2.90
C VAL A 59 39.64 -14.03 1.38
N LEU A 60 40.03 -15.17 0.80
CA LEU A 60 40.17 -15.32 -0.65
C LEU A 60 38.86 -15.03 -1.40
N ALA A 61 37.73 -15.53 -0.89
CA ALA A 61 36.42 -15.26 -1.46
C ALA A 61 36.06 -13.76 -1.44
N LEU A 62 36.31 -13.07 -0.33
CA LEU A 62 36.02 -11.64 -0.20
C LEU A 62 36.94 -10.79 -1.09
N ASP A 63 38.23 -11.14 -1.18
CA ASP A 63 39.18 -10.46 -2.08
C ASP A 63 38.81 -10.67 -3.55
N PHE A 64 38.37 -11.87 -3.92
CA PHE A 64 37.82 -12.15 -5.26
C PHE A 64 36.59 -11.29 -5.58
N LEU A 65 35.63 -11.20 -4.65
CA LEU A 65 34.44 -10.38 -4.87
C LEU A 65 34.80 -8.90 -5.03
N ARG A 66 35.75 -8.41 -4.22
CA ARG A 66 36.24 -7.04 -4.31
C ARG A 66 36.94 -6.77 -5.65
N SER A 67 37.76 -7.70 -6.14
CA SER A 67 38.42 -7.54 -7.45
C SER A 67 37.43 -7.61 -8.61
N ALA A 68 36.32 -8.33 -8.45
CA ALA A 68 35.21 -8.36 -9.39
C ALA A 68 34.27 -7.14 -9.30
N GLY A 69 34.54 -6.19 -8.39
CA GLY A 69 33.75 -4.95 -8.24
C GLY A 69 32.52 -5.09 -7.34
N VAL A 70 32.39 -6.19 -6.58
CA VAL A 70 31.33 -6.36 -5.57
C VAL A 70 31.86 -5.94 -4.21
N SER A 71 31.17 -5.00 -3.57
CA SER A 71 31.49 -4.52 -2.22
C SER A 71 30.46 -4.99 -1.19
N ASP A 72 30.90 -5.15 0.05
CA ASP A 72 30.04 -5.46 1.20
C ASP A 72 30.28 -4.43 2.30
N PRO A 73 29.75 -3.20 2.16
CA PRO A 73 30.02 -2.12 3.09
C PRO A 73 29.43 -2.36 4.49
N ALA A 74 28.39 -3.19 4.59
CA ALA A 74 27.70 -3.52 5.83
C ALA A 74 28.24 -4.79 6.50
N GLY A 75 29.17 -5.51 5.88
CA GLY A 75 29.74 -6.76 6.39
C GLY A 75 28.70 -7.88 6.49
N GLU A 76 27.64 -7.86 5.67
CA GLU A 76 26.55 -8.83 5.77
C GLU A 76 27.02 -10.26 5.47
N LEU A 77 28.05 -10.41 4.62
CA LEU A 77 28.61 -11.70 4.30
C LEU A 77 29.29 -12.34 5.51
N GLU A 78 29.72 -11.58 6.53
CA GLU A 78 30.36 -12.11 7.75
C GLU A 78 29.45 -13.05 8.53
N ALA A 79 28.15 -12.77 8.51
CA ALA A 79 27.15 -13.55 9.22
C ALA A 79 26.74 -14.84 8.48
N VAL A 80 27.25 -15.08 7.26
CA VAL A 80 26.81 -16.18 6.40
C VAL A 80 27.98 -17.02 5.89
N GLU A 81 27.72 -18.32 5.76
CA GLU A 81 28.64 -19.27 5.13
C GLU A 81 28.70 -19.04 3.62
N LEU A 82 29.87 -18.59 3.16
CA LEU A 82 30.20 -18.52 1.74
C LEU A 82 30.62 -19.90 1.23
N PRO A 83 30.45 -20.18 -0.09
CA PRO A 83 30.98 -21.40 -0.68
C PRO A 83 32.50 -21.49 -0.46
N SER A 84 32.98 -22.69 -0.16
CA SER A 84 34.39 -22.94 0.20
C SER A 84 35.35 -22.93 -0.99
N SER A 85 34.84 -22.97 -2.22
CA SER A 85 35.64 -22.91 -3.46
C SER A 85 35.36 -21.62 -4.22
N LEU A 86 36.42 -20.99 -4.72
CA LEU A 86 36.34 -19.81 -5.57
C LEU A 86 35.61 -20.10 -6.89
N GLU A 87 35.74 -21.31 -7.44
CA GLU A 87 35.04 -21.71 -8.67
C GLU A 87 33.51 -21.66 -8.49
N VAL A 88 33.02 -22.12 -7.34
CA VAL A 88 31.58 -22.11 -7.02
C VAL A 88 31.10 -20.67 -6.81
N LEU A 89 31.92 -19.81 -6.20
CA LEU A 89 31.60 -18.41 -6.02
C LEU A 89 31.57 -17.66 -7.36
N GLN A 90 32.53 -17.96 -8.24
CA GLN A 90 32.57 -17.43 -9.61
C GLN A 90 31.35 -17.89 -10.42
N GLU A 91 30.97 -19.18 -10.35
CA GLU A 91 29.75 -19.69 -11.01
C GLU A 91 28.49 -18.92 -10.55
N ARG A 92 28.39 -18.61 -9.25
CA ARG A 92 27.28 -17.80 -8.69
C ARG A 92 27.29 -16.37 -9.22
N LEU A 93 28.46 -15.73 -9.22
CA LEU A 93 28.63 -14.38 -9.73
C LEU A 93 28.24 -14.31 -11.21
N ASP A 94 28.81 -15.18 -12.04
CA ASP A 94 28.53 -15.26 -13.48
C ASP A 94 27.06 -15.53 -13.76
N PHE A 95 26.42 -16.41 -12.98
CA PHE A 95 25.00 -16.69 -13.11
C PHE A 95 24.14 -15.44 -12.87
N LEU A 96 24.42 -14.69 -11.80
CA LEU A 96 23.67 -13.48 -11.44
C LEU A 96 23.90 -12.35 -12.45
N LEU A 97 25.13 -12.20 -12.94
CA LEU A 97 25.45 -11.25 -14.02
C LEU A 97 24.72 -11.62 -15.32
N ARG A 98 24.71 -12.91 -15.71
CA ARG A 98 23.97 -13.41 -16.88
C ARG A 98 22.46 -13.29 -16.75
N LEU A 99 21.94 -13.31 -15.52
CA LEU A 99 20.53 -13.03 -15.25
C LEU A 99 20.18 -11.56 -15.57
N GLY A 100 21.16 -10.66 -15.55
CA GLY A 100 20.99 -9.23 -15.81
C GLY A 100 21.09 -8.34 -14.56
N LEU A 101 21.71 -8.83 -13.49
CA LEU A 101 22.06 -8.01 -12.32
C LEU A 101 23.46 -7.40 -12.53
N SER A 102 23.66 -6.16 -12.09
CA SER A 102 24.97 -5.52 -12.10
C SER A 102 25.77 -5.83 -10.83
N THR A 103 27.06 -5.53 -10.83
CA THR A 103 27.89 -5.57 -9.62
C THR A 103 27.40 -4.61 -8.54
N ASP A 104 26.75 -3.51 -8.92
CA ASP A 104 26.12 -2.57 -7.99
C ASP A 104 24.88 -3.19 -7.33
N ASP A 105 24.05 -3.92 -8.08
CA ASP A 105 22.92 -4.67 -7.53
C ASP A 105 23.40 -5.71 -6.51
N LEU A 106 24.50 -6.41 -6.83
CA LEU A 106 25.12 -7.38 -5.94
C LEU A 106 25.74 -6.74 -4.70
N SER A 107 26.28 -5.53 -4.83
CA SER A 107 26.79 -4.76 -3.68
C SER A 107 25.67 -4.24 -2.78
N ALA A 108 24.50 -3.95 -3.35
CA ALA A 108 23.31 -3.54 -2.60
C ALA A 108 22.68 -4.70 -1.80
N TYR A 109 22.88 -5.95 -2.24
CA TYR A 109 22.47 -7.14 -1.50
C TYR A 109 23.48 -8.30 -1.68
N PRO A 110 24.63 -8.28 -0.99
CA PRO A 110 25.70 -9.26 -1.17
C PRO A 110 25.29 -10.69 -0.84
N LEU A 111 24.29 -10.86 0.03
CA LEU A 111 23.74 -12.15 0.43
C LEU A 111 23.24 -13.01 -0.75
N LEU A 112 22.91 -12.42 -1.90
CA LEU A 112 22.62 -13.16 -3.13
C LEU A 112 23.75 -14.15 -3.50
N LEU A 113 25.01 -13.81 -3.23
CA LEU A 113 26.15 -14.67 -3.50
C LEU A 113 26.26 -15.86 -2.53
N ALA A 114 25.61 -15.78 -1.37
CA ALA A 114 25.50 -16.89 -0.43
C ALA A 114 24.41 -17.89 -0.83
N CYS A 115 23.46 -17.51 -1.70
CA CYS A 115 22.37 -18.40 -2.10
C CYS A 115 22.86 -19.62 -2.90
N SER A 116 22.21 -20.77 -2.72
CA SER A 116 22.52 -21.97 -3.52
C SER A 116 21.83 -21.88 -4.88
N LEU A 117 22.60 -21.95 -5.97
CA LEU A 117 22.02 -21.98 -7.32
C LEU A 117 21.07 -23.16 -7.51
N ARG A 118 21.52 -24.36 -7.12
CA ARG A 118 20.79 -25.62 -7.37
C ARG A 118 19.58 -25.80 -6.46
N LYS A 119 19.71 -25.45 -5.18
CA LYS A 119 18.64 -25.66 -4.18
C LYS A 119 17.62 -24.52 -4.16
N ASN A 120 18.03 -23.29 -4.50
CA ASN A 120 17.18 -22.12 -4.34
C ASN A 120 17.06 -21.31 -5.64
N ALA A 121 18.12 -20.69 -6.15
CA ALA A 121 17.99 -19.68 -7.21
C ALA A 121 17.34 -20.22 -8.48
N ILE A 122 17.84 -21.33 -9.03
CA ILE A 122 17.31 -21.93 -10.26
C ILE A 122 15.86 -22.42 -10.07
N PRO A 123 15.52 -23.18 -9.02
CA PRO A 123 14.13 -23.54 -8.73
C PRO A 123 13.20 -22.33 -8.58
N VAL A 124 13.62 -21.30 -7.84
CA VAL A 124 12.83 -20.08 -7.62
C VAL A 124 12.57 -19.37 -8.94
N LEU A 125 13.60 -19.12 -9.74
CA LEU A 125 13.46 -18.46 -11.04
C LEU A 125 12.54 -19.25 -11.99
N SER A 126 12.71 -20.58 -12.05
CA SER A 126 11.83 -21.45 -12.86
C SER A 126 10.38 -21.40 -12.37
N TYR A 127 10.16 -21.31 -11.06
CA TYR A 127 8.83 -21.17 -10.49
C TYR A 127 8.23 -19.80 -10.76
N LEU A 128 9.02 -18.73 -10.71
CA LEU A 128 8.61 -17.36 -11.07
C LEU A 128 8.16 -17.30 -12.54
N GLU A 129 8.90 -17.95 -13.46
CA GLU A 129 8.48 -18.09 -14.86
C GLU A 129 7.15 -18.84 -14.97
N LYS A 130 6.99 -19.93 -14.25
CA LYS A 130 5.75 -20.73 -14.23
C LYS A 130 4.52 -19.94 -13.74
N ILE A 131 4.69 -19.00 -12.81
CA ILE A 131 3.59 -18.15 -12.32
C ILE A 131 3.38 -16.88 -13.17
N GLY A 132 4.17 -16.66 -14.22
CA GLY A 132 3.95 -15.62 -15.21
C GLY A 132 4.96 -14.47 -15.22
N VAL A 133 6.07 -14.55 -14.48
CA VAL A 133 7.18 -13.60 -14.63
C VAL A 133 7.90 -13.89 -15.93
N THR A 134 7.95 -12.94 -16.86
CA THR A 134 8.67 -13.14 -18.12
C THR A 134 10.17 -13.16 -17.88
N ARG A 135 10.92 -13.89 -18.71
CA ARG A 135 12.38 -13.99 -18.61
C ARG A 135 13.07 -12.61 -18.61
N ALA A 136 12.57 -11.68 -19.41
CA ALA A 136 13.07 -10.29 -19.46
C ALA A 136 12.85 -9.51 -18.15
N ARG A 137 11.86 -9.89 -17.33
CA ARG A 137 11.53 -9.24 -16.06
C ARG A 137 12.14 -9.93 -14.84
N LEU A 138 12.72 -11.13 -14.97
CA LEU A 138 13.31 -11.85 -13.83
C LEU A 138 14.39 -11.03 -13.12
N ALA A 139 15.28 -10.38 -13.87
CA ALA A 139 16.30 -9.51 -13.29
C ALA A 139 15.70 -8.36 -12.48
N ALA A 140 14.68 -7.69 -13.03
CA ALA A 140 13.99 -6.60 -12.36
C ALA A 140 13.27 -7.09 -11.09
N PHE A 141 12.63 -8.26 -11.15
CA PHE A 141 11.98 -8.87 -9.99
C PHE A 141 12.97 -9.18 -8.88
N VAL A 142 14.12 -9.80 -9.20
CA VAL A 142 15.17 -10.11 -8.21
C VAL A 142 15.78 -8.83 -7.65
N ARG A 143 15.96 -7.77 -8.46
CA ARG A 143 16.43 -6.47 -7.97
C ARG A 143 15.45 -5.85 -6.97
N ALA A 144 14.15 -5.92 -7.25
CA ALA A 144 13.12 -5.42 -6.35
C ALA A 144 12.99 -6.26 -5.06
N TYR A 145 13.23 -7.57 -5.15
CA TYR A 145 13.13 -8.49 -4.02
C TYR A 145 14.22 -9.58 -4.03
N PRO A 146 15.47 -9.24 -3.68
CA PRO A 146 16.62 -10.16 -3.84
C PRO A 146 16.56 -11.36 -2.90
N ALA A 147 15.97 -11.18 -1.71
CA ALA A 147 15.78 -12.25 -0.74
C ALA A 147 14.86 -13.39 -1.26
N CYS A 148 14.09 -13.19 -2.34
CA CYS A 148 13.29 -14.26 -2.94
C CYS A 148 14.12 -15.47 -3.37
N LEU A 149 15.38 -15.27 -3.78
CA LEU A 149 16.27 -16.35 -4.20
C LEU A 149 16.80 -17.19 -3.04
N HIS A 150 16.55 -16.79 -1.78
CA HIS A 150 16.83 -17.63 -0.61
C HIS A 150 15.63 -18.49 -0.21
N ALA A 151 14.45 -18.24 -0.78
CA ALA A 151 13.24 -18.98 -0.46
C ALA A 151 13.31 -20.42 -0.99
N SER A 152 12.57 -21.31 -0.34
CA SER A 152 12.25 -22.63 -0.84
C SER A 152 10.95 -22.56 -1.64
N VAL A 153 10.95 -23.11 -2.86
CA VAL A 153 9.73 -23.18 -3.67
C VAL A 153 8.65 -23.99 -2.97
N ALA A 154 9.00 -25.15 -2.41
CA ALA A 154 8.03 -26.06 -1.82
C ALA A 154 7.50 -25.58 -0.46
N VAL A 155 8.35 -24.93 0.32
CA VAL A 155 8.02 -24.55 1.72
C VAL A 155 7.50 -23.13 1.83
N ASP A 156 8.02 -22.20 1.02
CA ASP A 156 7.72 -20.76 1.17
C ASP A 156 6.83 -20.25 0.03
N LEU A 157 7.28 -20.36 -1.23
CA LEU A 157 6.57 -19.75 -2.37
C LEU A 157 5.27 -20.47 -2.74
N ALA A 158 5.29 -21.79 -2.87
CA ALA A 158 4.14 -22.55 -3.36
C ALA A 158 2.93 -22.48 -2.42
N PRO A 159 3.07 -22.58 -1.07
CA PRO A 159 1.95 -22.41 -0.16
C PRO A 159 1.32 -21.02 -0.23
N ILE A 160 2.15 -19.97 -0.33
CA ILE A 160 1.66 -18.59 -0.46
C ILE A 160 0.95 -18.38 -1.79
N VAL A 161 1.53 -18.83 -2.90
CA VAL A 161 0.88 -18.74 -4.21
C VAL A 161 -0.44 -19.52 -4.23
N LYS A 162 -0.49 -20.71 -3.63
CA LYS A 162 -1.73 -21.48 -3.49
C LYS A 162 -2.78 -20.72 -2.68
N SER A 163 -2.37 -20.10 -1.57
CA SER A 163 -3.25 -19.29 -0.73
C SER A 163 -3.79 -18.08 -1.51
N LEU A 164 -2.93 -17.32 -2.19
CA LEU A 164 -3.34 -16.19 -3.04
C LEU A 164 -4.33 -16.61 -4.13
N ARG A 165 -4.09 -17.75 -4.77
CA ARG A 165 -5.04 -18.34 -5.74
C ARG A 165 -6.37 -18.72 -5.10
N GLY A 166 -6.36 -19.19 -3.85
CA GLY A 166 -7.58 -19.47 -3.07
C GLY A 166 -8.35 -18.21 -2.66
N LEU A 167 -7.68 -17.06 -2.61
CA LEU A 167 -8.28 -15.73 -2.40
C LEU A 167 -8.76 -15.07 -3.70
N ASP A 168 -8.80 -15.81 -4.81
CA ASP A 168 -9.22 -15.33 -6.13
C ASP A 168 -8.28 -14.27 -6.74
N VAL A 169 -6.98 -14.31 -6.40
CA VAL A 169 -5.97 -13.51 -7.10
C VAL A 169 -5.64 -14.15 -8.45
N ASP A 170 -5.72 -13.38 -9.52
CA ASP A 170 -5.45 -13.86 -10.87
C ASP A 170 -3.99 -14.25 -11.09
N ARG A 171 -3.76 -15.25 -11.95
CA ARG A 171 -2.40 -15.76 -12.20
C ARG A 171 -1.48 -14.65 -12.74
N GLN A 172 -2.02 -13.76 -13.55
CA GLN A 172 -1.29 -12.65 -14.14
C GLN A 172 -0.90 -11.58 -13.10
N ASP A 173 -1.64 -11.49 -11.99
CA ASP A 173 -1.39 -10.54 -10.91
C ASP A 173 -0.48 -11.10 -9.80
N LEU A 174 -0.28 -12.42 -9.73
CA LEU A 174 0.62 -13.05 -8.75
C LEU A 174 2.03 -12.44 -8.74
N PRO A 175 2.73 -12.26 -9.89
CA PRO A 175 4.00 -11.57 -9.92
C PRO A 175 3.97 -10.20 -9.24
N ARG A 176 2.95 -9.41 -9.57
CA ARG A 176 2.79 -8.03 -9.07
C ARG A 176 2.57 -8.00 -7.57
N VAL A 177 1.79 -8.93 -7.04
CA VAL A 177 1.54 -9.05 -5.59
C VAL A 177 2.83 -9.41 -4.84
N LEU A 178 3.58 -10.40 -5.34
CA LEU A 178 4.83 -10.83 -4.71
C LEU A 178 5.92 -9.74 -4.77
N GLU A 179 6.00 -9.01 -5.87
CA GLU A 179 6.94 -7.89 -6.06
C GLU A 179 6.62 -6.72 -5.12
N ARG A 180 5.33 -6.43 -4.90
CA ARG A 180 4.89 -5.29 -4.07
C ARG A 180 4.88 -5.59 -2.57
N TYR A 181 4.74 -6.85 -2.17
CA TYR A 181 4.71 -7.24 -0.76
C TYR A 181 5.60 -8.44 -0.49
N HIS A 182 6.90 -8.16 -0.46
CA HIS A 182 7.96 -9.13 -0.25
C HIS A 182 7.86 -9.90 1.08
N ASP A 183 7.31 -9.29 2.14
CA ASP A 183 7.16 -9.94 3.45
C ASP A 183 6.04 -11.00 3.48
N ILE A 184 5.27 -11.13 2.40
CA ILE A 184 4.18 -12.11 2.31
C ILE A 184 4.67 -13.55 2.50
N LEU A 185 5.92 -13.85 2.11
CA LEU A 185 6.51 -15.19 2.30
C LEU A 185 6.73 -15.56 3.77
N GLY A 186 6.82 -14.56 4.65
CA GLY A 186 6.91 -14.78 6.10
C GLY A 186 5.55 -15.02 6.76
N LEU A 187 4.44 -14.85 6.04
CA LEU A 187 3.10 -15.02 6.60
C LEU A 187 2.67 -16.48 6.59
N LYS A 188 1.89 -16.87 7.60
CA LYS A 188 1.25 -18.18 7.66
C LYS A 188 -0.08 -18.14 6.89
N PRO A 189 -0.27 -18.93 5.81
CA PRO A 189 -1.54 -19.01 5.09
C PRO A 189 -2.74 -19.27 6.00
N ASP A 190 -2.65 -20.31 6.82
CA ASP A 190 -3.72 -20.73 7.74
C ASP A 190 -3.74 -19.93 9.05
N GLY A 191 -2.90 -18.89 9.16
CA GLY A 191 -2.79 -18.03 10.33
C GLY A 191 -3.18 -16.60 9.98
N THR A 192 -2.18 -15.74 9.82
CA THR A 192 -2.37 -14.29 9.64
C THR A 192 -3.25 -13.97 8.44
N ILE A 193 -3.00 -14.61 7.29
CA ILE A 193 -3.74 -14.37 6.04
C ILE A 193 -5.22 -14.74 6.23
N SER A 194 -5.48 -15.97 6.67
CA SER A 194 -6.84 -16.47 6.90
C SER A 194 -7.59 -15.61 7.94
N THR A 195 -6.94 -15.20 9.02
CA THR A 195 -7.56 -14.38 10.07
C THR A 195 -8.00 -13.01 9.55
N SER A 196 -7.14 -12.33 8.77
CA SER A 196 -7.46 -11.02 8.18
C SER A 196 -8.61 -11.12 7.18
N VAL A 197 -8.60 -12.13 6.33
CA VAL A 197 -9.66 -12.36 5.33
C VAL A 197 -10.98 -12.74 6.01
N ALA A 198 -10.95 -13.62 7.01
CA ALA A 198 -12.15 -14.03 7.75
C ALA A 198 -12.82 -12.85 8.45
N TYR A 199 -12.04 -11.93 9.03
CA TYR A 199 -12.59 -10.71 9.63
C TYR A 199 -13.25 -9.80 8.58
N LEU A 200 -12.58 -9.54 7.45
CA LEU A 200 -13.10 -8.67 6.40
C LEU A 200 -14.38 -9.24 5.77
N VAL A 201 -14.42 -10.55 5.50
CA VAL A 201 -15.60 -11.20 4.92
C VAL A 201 -16.71 -11.36 5.96
N GLY A 202 -16.39 -11.89 7.14
CA GLY A 202 -17.39 -12.27 8.14
C GLY A 202 -17.97 -11.12 8.95
N ILE A 203 -17.14 -10.16 9.38
CA ILE A 203 -17.55 -9.07 10.27
C ILE A 203 -17.80 -7.78 9.47
N VAL A 204 -16.86 -7.41 8.60
CA VAL A 204 -17.01 -6.17 7.80
C VAL A 204 -18.02 -6.35 6.66
N GLY A 205 -18.12 -7.57 6.12
CA GLY A 205 -19.08 -7.89 5.06
C GLY A 205 -18.56 -7.60 3.65
N VAL A 206 -17.24 -7.64 3.45
CA VAL A 206 -16.61 -7.59 2.13
C VAL A 206 -17.00 -8.83 1.33
N ALA A 207 -17.40 -8.65 0.08
CA ALA A 207 -17.72 -9.78 -0.79
C ALA A 207 -16.46 -10.65 -1.03
N PRO A 208 -16.54 -11.99 -0.89
CA PRO A 208 -15.37 -12.88 -1.06
C PRO A 208 -14.65 -12.71 -2.40
N ARG A 209 -15.41 -12.51 -3.48
CA ARG A 209 -14.88 -12.27 -4.84
C ARG A 209 -14.09 -10.96 -5.00
N ASP A 210 -14.31 -9.99 -4.11
CA ASP A 210 -13.61 -8.69 -4.15
C ASP A 210 -12.30 -8.75 -3.34
N ILE A 211 -12.04 -9.83 -2.58
CA ILE A 211 -10.78 -10.02 -1.85
C ILE A 211 -9.58 -10.12 -2.80
N GLY A 212 -9.67 -10.90 -3.89
CA GLY A 212 -8.60 -11.03 -4.87
C GLY A 212 -8.16 -9.69 -5.49
N PRO A 213 -9.11 -8.89 -6.02
CA PRO A 213 -8.83 -7.51 -6.44
C PRO A 213 -8.26 -6.64 -5.32
N MET A 214 -8.77 -6.75 -4.09
CA MET A 214 -8.22 -6.00 -2.96
C MET A 214 -6.76 -6.35 -2.68
N VAL A 215 -6.40 -7.64 -2.70
CA VAL A 215 -5.01 -8.10 -2.51
C VAL A 215 -4.11 -7.57 -3.63
N THR A 216 -4.60 -7.56 -4.87
CA THR A 216 -3.85 -7.03 -6.02
C THR A 216 -3.56 -5.53 -5.87
N HIS A 217 -4.52 -4.77 -5.33
CA HIS A 217 -4.36 -3.32 -5.13
C HIS A 217 -3.57 -2.95 -3.87
N PHE A 218 -3.74 -3.69 -2.78
CA PHE A 218 -3.11 -3.41 -1.49
C PHE A 218 -2.90 -4.72 -0.70
N PRO A 219 -1.84 -5.49 -1.00
CA PRO A 219 -1.64 -6.81 -0.38
C PRO A 219 -1.29 -6.77 1.12
N PHE A 220 -0.85 -5.61 1.63
CA PHE A 220 -0.35 -5.44 2.99
C PHE A 220 -1.38 -5.78 4.08
N PHE A 221 -2.69 -5.66 3.80
CA PHE A 221 -3.72 -6.00 4.79
C PHE A 221 -3.70 -7.47 5.21
N LEU A 222 -3.14 -8.36 4.38
CA LEU A 222 -2.98 -9.77 4.71
C LEU A 222 -2.02 -10.01 5.89
N GLY A 223 -1.06 -9.11 6.11
CA GLY A 223 -0.12 -9.17 7.24
C GLY A 223 -0.51 -8.31 8.44
N MET A 224 -1.56 -7.49 8.32
CA MET A 224 -1.99 -6.59 9.38
C MET A 224 -2.67 -7.36 10.52
N ARG A 225 -2.44 -6.91 11.76
CA ARG A 225 -3.08 -7.51 12.94
C ARG A 225 -4.53 -7.06 13.02
N VAL A 226 -5.45 -8.02 12.97
CA VAL A 226 -6.89 -7.75 13.06
C VAL A 226 -7.23 -7.02 14.35
N GLY A 227 -6.83 -7.57 15.51
CA GLY A 227 -7.26 -7.05 16.81
C GLY A 227 -6.74 -5.65 17.17
N THR A 228 -5.57 -5.27 16.66
CA THR A 228 -4.93 -3.99 17.02
C THR A 228 -4.99 -2.94 15.93
N THR A 229 -5.22 -3.33 14.68
CA THR A 229 -5.12 -2.41 13.54
C THR A 229 -6.41 -2.38 12.72
N ILE A 230 -6.83 -3.51 12.13
CA ILE A 230 -7.99 -3.52 11.23
C ILE A 230 -9.29 -3.26 12.00
N LYS A 231 -9.50 -3.98 13.11
CA LYS A 231 -10.74 -3.90 13.88
C LYS A 231 -10.97 -2.51 14.49
N PRO A 232 -10.02 -1.91 15.22
CA PRO A 232 -10.20 -0.56 15.77
C PRO A 232 -10.48 0.50 14.71
N LEU A 233 -9.83 0.41 13.55
CA LEU A 233 -10.07 1.32 12.42
C LEU A 233 -11.50 1.19 11.88
N CYS A 234 -11.97 -0.03 11.64
CA CYS A 234 -13.33 -0.27 11.16
C CYS A 234 -14.40 0.17 12.18
N GLU A 235 -14.20 -0.14 13.46
CA GLU A 235 -15.10 0.25 14.55
C GLU A 235 -15.15 1.78 14.70
N TYR A 236 -14.00 2.46 14.63
CA TYR A 236 -13.96 3.91 14.69
C TYR A 236 -14.73 4.55 13.53
N ILE A 237 -14.49 4.14 12.29
CA ILE A 237 -15.22 4.68 11.13
C ILE A 237 -16.72 4.43 11.25
N THR A 238 -17.10 3.25 11.76
CA THR A 238 -18.51 2.91 12.00
C THR A 238 -19.12 3.80 13.10
N SER A 239 -18.35 4.14 14.14
CA SER A 239 -18.77 5.03 15.23
C SER A 239 -19.05 6.48 14.78
N LEU A 240 -18.55 6.88 13.60
CA LEU A 240 -18.88 8.16 12.97
C LEU A 240 -20.27 8.15 12.30
N GLY A 241 -20.99 7.03 12.36
CA GLY A 241 -22.31 6.86 11.75
C GLY A 241 -22.27 6.25 10.35
N LEU A 242 -21.11 5.79 9.87
CA LEU A 242 -21.01 5.12 8.57
C LEU A 242 -21.42 3.64 8.73
N PRO A 243 -22.48 3.17 8.06
CA PRO A 243 -22.87 1.76 8.15
C PRO A 243 -21.76 0.83 7.66
N MET A 244 -21.53 -0.27 8.37
CA MET A 244 -20.48 -1.26 8.06
C MET A 244 -20.56 -1.76 6.60
N ARG A 245 -21.78 -1.94 6.06
CA ARG A 245 -21.99 -2.32 4.65
C ARG A 245 -21.45 -1.29 3.65
N ILE A 246 -21.51 0.00 3.97
CA ILE A 246 -20.93 1.04 3.12
C ILE A 246 -19.41 1.02 3.25
N LEU A 247 -18.89 0.83 4.47
CA LEU A 247 -17.45 0.65 4.69
C LEU A 247 -16.90 -0.53 3.88
N ALA A 248 -17.58 -1.68 3.87
CA ALA A 248 -17.19 -2.82 3.04
C ALA A 248 -17.02 -2.44 1.56
N ARG A 249 -18.00 -1.75 0.97
CA ARG A 249 -17.96 -1.31 -0.44
C ARG A 249 -16.85 -0.30 -0.71
N ILE A 250 -16.52 0.54 0.29
CA ILE A 250 -15.37 1.44 0.20
C ILE A 250 -14.09 0.61 0.16
N LEU A 251 -13.93 -0.37 1.05
CA LEU A 251 -12.73 -1.21 1.14
C LEU A 251 -12.54 -2.09 -0.10
N GLU A 252 -13.63 -2.62 -0.68
CA GLU A 252 -13.62 -3.37 -1.95
C GLU A 252 -12.94 -2.58 -3.08
N LYS A 253 -13.10 -1.25 -3.11
CA LYS A 253 -12.52 -0.38 -4.14
C LYS A 253 -11.25 0.34 -3.70
N ARG A 254 -11.07 0.54 -2.40
CA ARG A 254 -9.99 1.34 -1.80
C ARG A 254 -9.41 0.63 -0.56
N PRO A 255 -8.81 -0.56 -0.74
CA PRO A 255 -8.28 -1.35 0.38
C PRO A 255 -7.13 -0.66 1.12
N TYR A 256 -6.44 0.29 0.48
CA TYR A 256 -5.36 1.08 1.09
C TYR A 256 -5.81 1.93 2.28
N ILE A 257 -7.12 2.17 2.47
CA ILE A 257 -7.65 2.87 3.65
C ILE A 257 -7.31 2.11 4.93
N LEU A 258 -7.20 0.78 4.88
CA LEU A 258 -6.75 -0.02 6.01
C LEU A 258 -5.32 0.33 6.44
N GLY A 259 -4.49 0.83 5.52
CA GLY A 259 -3.10 1.20 5.80
C GLY A 259 -2.93 2.55 6.50
N TYR A 260 -4.00 3.33 6.69
CA TYR A 260 -3.90 4.60 7.42
C TYR A 260 -3.82 4.36 8.92
N ASP A 261 -2.97 5.13 9.59
CA ASP A 261 -2.88 5.07 11.05
C ASP A 261 -4.12 5.71 11.69
N LEU A 262 -4.70 5.02 12.66
CA LEU A 262 -5.93 5.45 13.32
C LEU A 262 -5.72 6.70 14.17
N GLU A 263 -4.64 6.76 14.94
CA GLU A 263 -4.38 7.81 15.93
C GLU A 263 -3.67 9.01 15.30
N GLU A 264 -2.72 8.77 14.41
CA GLU A 264 -1.89 9.82 13.82
C GLU A 264 -2.51 10.42 12.55
N THR A 265 -3.38 9.69 11.85
CA THR A 265 -3.94 10.14 10.55
C THR A 265 -5.45 10.30 10.58
N ILE A 266 -6.19 9.23 10.86
CA ILE A 266 -7.65 9.22 10.71
C ILE A 266 -8.33 10.15 11.71
N LYS A 267 -8.05 9.99 13.01
CA LYS A 267 -8.66 10.81 14.07
C LYS A 267 -8.35 12.31 13.90
N PRO A 268 -7.09 12.75 13.67
CA PRO A 268 -6.79 14.15 13.41
C PRO A 268 -7.49 14.71 12.17
N ASN A 269 -7.68 13.90 11.12
CA ASN A 269 -8.41 14.32 9.93
C ASN A 269 -9.91 14.48 10.21
N VAL A 270 -10.52 13.59 11.00
CA VAL A 270 -11.92 13.76 11.42
C VAL A 270 -12.10 15.00 12.30
N GLU A 271 -11.18 15.25 13.23
CA GLU A 271 -11.18 16.46 14.05
C GLU A 271 -10.98 17.72 13.20
N ALA A 272 -10.13 17.66 12.17
CA ALA A 272 -9.99 18.73 11.19
C ALA A 272 -11.32 19.01 10.48
N LEU A 273 -12.06 17.99 10.02
CA LEU A 273 -13.36 18.23 9.39
C LEU A 273 -14.32 18.96 10.35
N LEU A 274 -14.40 18.52 11.61
CA LEU A 274 -15.27 19.12 12.62
C LEU A 274 -14.87 20.57 12.96
N SER A 275 -13.58 20.84 13.15
CA SER A 275 -13.08 22.19 13.45
C SER A 275 -13.30 23.20 12.31
N PHE A 276 -13.45 22.73 11.08
CA PHE A 276 -13.78 23.55 9.92
C PHE A 276 -15.29 23.72 9.68
N GLY A 277 -16.12 23.30 10.65
CA GLY A 277 -17.57 23.52 10.65
C GLY A 277 -18.39 22.44 9.94
N ILE A 278 -17.77 21.32 9.54
CA ILE A 278 -18.50 20.19 8.95
C ILE A 278 -19.25 19.47 10.05
N ARG A 279 -20.55 19.28 9.85
CA ARG A 279 -21.41 18.73 10.89
C ARG A 279 -21.16 17.25 11.10
N ARG A 280 -21.26 16.78 12.35
CA ARG A 280 -20.95 15.39 12.72
C ARG A 280 -21.86 14.40 11.98
N GLU A 281 -23.13 14.75 11.80
CA GLU A 281 -24.11 13.95 11.07
C GLU A 281 -23.82 13.83 9.57
N MET A 282 -22.99 14.73 9.01
CA MET A 282 -22.62 14.74 7.59
C MET A 282 -21.31 14.01 7.31
N LEU A 283 -20.50 13.72 8.34
CA LEU A 283 -19.27 12.92 8.20
C LEU A 283 -19.45 11.59 7.45
N PRO A 284 -20.46 10.73 7.74
CA PRO A 284 -20.60 9.48 7.02
C PRO A 284 -20.86 9.69 5.53
N LEU A 285 -21.61 10.74 5.17
CA LEU A 285 -21.85 11.10 3.77
C LEU A 285 -20.57 11.58 3.08
N VAL A 286 -19.80 12.46 3.74
CA VAL A 286 -18.52 12.97 3.24
C VAL A 286 -17.53 11.83 3.01
N ILE A 287 -17.39 10.94 3.98
CA ILE A 287 -16.49 9.78 3.91
C ILE A 287 -16.95 8.81 2.82
N ALA A 288 -18.24 8.53 2.70
CA ALA A 288 -18.77 7.64 1.65
C ALA A 288 -18.52 8.18 0.24
N GLN A 289 -18.66 9.50 0.04
CA GLN A 289 -18.44 10.14 -1.25
C GLN A 289 -16.96 10.26 -1.62
N TYR A 290 -16.11 10.56 -0.65
CA TYR A 290 -14.67 10.73 -0.88
C TYR A 290 -13.83 10.10 0.24
N PRO A 291 -13.73 8.76 0.27
CA PRO A 291 -12.98 8.03 1.29
C PRO A 291 -11.51 8.44 1.47
N PRO A 292 -10.76 8.87 0.43
CA PRO A 292 -9.39 9.35 0.60
C PRO A 292 -9.23 10.48 1.62
N ILE A 293 -10.30 11.23 1.93
CA ILE A 293 -10.29 12.31 2.91
C ILE A 293 -9.76 11.89 4.29
N LEU A 294 -9.87 10.61 4.64
CA LEU A 294 -9.41 10.06 5.92
C LEU A 294 -7.89 9.99 6.06
N GLY A 295 -7.14 9.93 4.95
CA GLY A 295 -5.71 9.64 4.97
C GLY A 295 -4.79 10.76 4.47
N LEU A 296 -5.37 11.87 4.02
CA LEU A 296 -4.61 12.94 3.36
C LEU A 296 -4.23 14.03 4.36
N PRO A 297 -3.20 14.87 4.10
CA PRO A 297 -2.88 16.02 4.94
C PRO A 297 -3.99 17.07 4.83
N LEU A 298 -5.03 16.89 5.63
CA LEU A 298 -6.33 17.53 5.42
C LEU A 298 -6.38 18.93 6.00
N LYS A 299 -5.85 19.12 7.22
CA LYS A 299 -5.92 20.38 7.97
C LYS A 299 -5.32 21.56 7.19
N THR A 300 -4.13 21.38 6.63
CA THR A 300 -3.44 22.42 5.85
C THR A 300 -4.18 22.76 4.56
N LYS A 301 -4.75 21.75 3.88
CA LYS A 301 -5.53 21.94 2.65
C LYS A 301 -6.86 22.62 2.91
N LEU A 302 -7.57 22.23 3.97
CA LEU A 302 -8.81 22.88 4.38
C LEU A 302 -8.57 24.36 4.68
N ALA A 303 -7.51 24.69 5.43
CA ALA A 303 -7.13 26.07 5.73
C ALA A 303 -6.88 26.89 4.45
N ALA A 304 -6.07 26.36 3.54
CA ALA A 304 -5.74 27.05 2.29
C ALA A 304 -6.97 27.27 1.39
N GLN A 305 -7.84 26.26 1.29
CA GLN A 305 -9.06 26.35 0.49
C GLN A 305 -10.08 27.30 1.12
N GLN A 306 -10.30 27.22 2.44
CA GLN A 306 -11.22 28.13 3.14
C GLN A 306 -10.77 29.59 2.97
N TYR A 307 -9.47 29.86 3.12
CA TYR A 307 -8.90 31.18 2.89
C TYR A 307 -9.12 31.68 1.45
N PHE A 308 -8.89 30.82 0.45
CA PHE A 308 -9.14 31.17 -0.95
C PHE A 308 -10.62 31.47 -1.22
N PHE A 309 -11.53 30.64 -0.72
CA PHE A 309 -12.97 30.83 -0.90
C PHE A 309 -13.48 32.09 -0.21
N ASN A 310 -12.99 32.37 1.00
CA ASN A 310 -13.32 33.58 1.72
C ASN A 310 -12.83 34.82 0.94
N LEU A 311 -11.55 34.90 0.59
CA LEU A 311 -11.00 36.09 -0.06
C LEU A 311 -11.43 36.31 -1.50
N LYS A 312 -11.47 35.25 -2.32
CA LYS A 312 -11.67 35.38 -3.78
C LYS A 312 -13.13 35.22 -4.20
N LEU A 313 -13.91 34.48 -3.42
CA LEU A 313 -15.29 34.17 -3.73
C LEU A 313 -16.28 34.78 -2.73
N GLN A 314 -15.80 35.43 -1.66
CA GLN A 314 -16.62 36.04 -0.60
C GLN A 314 -17.59 35.04 0.06
N ILE A 315 -17.12 33.80 0.21
CA ILE A 315 -17.89 32.72 0.84
C ILE A 315 -17.47 32.63 2.29
N ASP A 316 -18.44 32.73 3.19
CA ASP A 316 -18.21 32.59 4.62
C ASP A 316 -17.77 31.15 5.00
N PRO A 317 -17.09 30.99 6.14
CA PRO A 317 -16.65 29.68 6.63
C PRO A 317 -17.74 28.60 6.69
N ASP A 318 -18.97 28.97 7.05
CA ASP A 318 -20.08 28.01 7.18
C ASP A 318 -20.61 27.57 5.81
N ALA A 319 -20.70 28.50 4.86
CA ALA A 319 -21.03 28.18 3.47
C ALA A 319 -19.95 27.30 2.82
N PHE A 320 -18.68 27.51 3.15
CA PHE A 320 -17.59 26.63 2.73
C PHE A 320 -17.74 25.22 3.31
N ALA A 321 -18.05 25.08 4.59
CA ALA A 321 -18.30 23.79 5.22
C ALA A 321 -19.47 23.05 4.55
N ARG A 322 -20.60 23.73 4.32
CA ARG A 322 -21.75 23.19 3.58
C ARG A 322 -21.40 22.78 2.14
N ALA A 323 -20.48 23.49 1.50
CA ALA A 323 -19.99 23.12 0.17
C ALA A 323 -19.18 21.81 0.22
N ILE A 324 -18.31 21.63 1.22
CA ILE A 324 -17.55 20.39 1.42
C ILE A 324 -18.48 19.22 1.73
N GLU A 325 -19.53 19.42 2.56
CA GLU A 325 -20.52 18.38 2.85
C GLU A 325 -21.17 17.81 1.58
N LYS A 326 -21.43 18.67 0.59
CA LYS A 326 -22.02 18.29 -0.70
C LYS A 326 -20.99 17.77 -1.70
N LEU A 327 -19.76 18.26 -1.61
CA LEU A 327 -18.73 18.02 -2.63
C LEU A 327 -17.33 17.95 -1.98
N PRO A 328 -17.00 16.85 -1.29
CA PRO A 328 -15.74 16.75 -0.54
C PRO A 328 -14.47 16.78 -1.41
N GLN A 329 -14.60 16.50 -2.71
CA GLN A 329 -13.50 16.65 -3.67
C GLN A 329 -13.05 18.11 -3.88
N LEU A 330 -13.83 19.11 -3.44
CA LEU A 330 -13.48 20.53 -3.50
C LEU A 330 -12.09 20.81 -2.88
N ILE A 331 -11.73 20.07 -1.84
CA ILE A 331 -10.48 20.21 -1.10
C ILE A 331 -9.25 19.99 -2.00
N TRP A 332 -9.41 19.20 -3.06
CA TRP A 332 -8.32 18.75 -3.94
C TRP A 332 -8.22 19.52 -5.24
N TRP A 333 -9.21 20.33 -5.57
CA TRP A 333 -9.18 21.09 -6.80
C TRP A 333 -8.13 22.20 -6.72
N ARG A 334 -7.21 22.16 -7.68
CA ARG A 334 -6.20 23.18 -7.87
C ARG A 334 -6.89 24.40 -8.48
N ILE A 335 -7.27 25.35 -7.62
CA ILE A 335 -7.77 26.71 -7.91
C ILE A 335 -8.10 26.96 -9.39
N ILE A 336 -9.33 26.65 -9.83
CA ILE A 336 -9.85 27.05 -11.16
C ILE A 336 -10.82 28.24 -10.95
N PRO A 337 -10.41 29.50 -11.20
CA PRO A 337 -11.08 30.67 -10.59
C PRO A 337 -12.42 31.11 -11.23
N LYS A 338 -12.75 30.73 -12.47
CA LYS A 338 -13.94 31.27 -13.17
C LYS A 338 -15.14 30.33 -13.19
N ILE A 339 -14.91 29.07 -13.54
CA ILE A 339 -15.94 28.01 -13.60
C ILE A 339 -16.66 27.82 -12.25
N PHE A 340 -15.96 28.13 -11.16
CA PHE A 340 -16.42 27.86 -9.80
C PHE A 340 -17.46 28.83 -9.28
N ARG A 341 -17.28 30.13 -9.59
CA ARG A 341 -18.22 31.17 -9.16
C ARG A 341 -19.62 30.83 -9.63
N ASP A 342 -19.75 30.44 -10.90
CA ASP A 342 -21.03 30.16 -11.52
C ASP A 342 -21.68 28.88 -10.98
N VAL A 343 -20.90 27.82 -10.75
CA VAL A 343 -21.42 26.56 -10.18
C VAL A 343 -21.83 26.72 -8.73
N LEU A 344 -21.04 27.44 -7.93
CA LEU A 344 -21.31 27.58 -6.49
C LEU A 344 -22.47 28.55 -6.20
N LEU A 345 -22.58 29.65 -6.96
CA LEU A 345 -23.76 30.52 -6.91
C LEU A 345 -25.03 29.73 -7.23
N THR A 346 -24.97 28.78 -8.17
CA THR A 346 -26.10 27.92 -8.47
C THR A 346 -26.48 27.02 -7.28
N VAL A 347 -25.50 26.41 -6.59
CA VAL A 347 -25.76 25.54 -5.42
C VAL A 347 -26.29 26.34 -4.23
N SER A 348 -25.82 27.57 -4.00
CA SER A 348 -26.36 28.46 -2.98
C SER A 348 -27.79 28.93 -3.32
N CYS A 349 -28.08 29.24 -4.59
CA CYS A 349 -29.42 29.61 -5.04
C CYS A 349 -30.44 28.46 -4.87
N THR A 350 -30.03 27.19 -4.97
CA THR A 350 -30.95 26.05 -4.76
C THR A 350 -31.44 25.90 -3.32
N GLN A 351 -30.76 26.49 -2.33
CA GLN A 351 -31.23 26.46 -0.92
C GLN A 351 -32.19 27.60 -0.57
N ALA A 352 -32.29 28.64 -1.42
CA ALA A 352 -33.13 29.81 -1.15
C ALA A 352 -34.58 29.69 -1.67
N ILE A 353 -34.91 28.64 -2.43
CA ILE A 353 -36.24 28.48 -3.05
C ILE A 353 -36.77 27.06 -2.80
N PRO A 354 -37.72 26.85 -1.87
CA PRO A 354 -38.17 25.50 -1.47
C PRO A 354 -39.05 24.76 -2.50
N SER A 355 -39.34 25.35 -3.67
CA SER A 355 -40.39 24.86 -4.57
C SER A 355 -39.99 24.61 -6.03
N LEU A 356 -38.69 24.57 -6.37
CA LEU A 356 -38.30 24.15 -7.72
C LEU A 356 -38.05 22.65 -7.80
N SER A 357 -38.95 21.97 -8.49
CA SER A 357 -38.70 20.71 -9.20
C SER A 357 -37.54 20.92 -10.19
N VAL A 358 -36.29 20.73 -9.75
CA VAL A 358 -35.09 20.92 -10.59
C VAL A 358 -34.85 19.64 -11.41
N ASN A 359 -35.69 19.41 -12.40
CA ASN A 359 -35.38 18.46 -13.48
C ASN A 359 -34.73 19.19 -14.65
N SER A 360 -33.54 18.71 -15.05
CA SER A 360 -32.87 18.85 -16.35
C SER A 360 -32.51 20.26 -16.90
N CYS A 361 -33.33 21.29 -16.73
CA CYS A 361 -33.18 22.53 -17.50
C CYS A 361 -32.03 23.44 -17.02
N LEU A 362 -31.74 23.45 -15.71
CA LEU A 362 -30.69 24.30 -15.13
C LEU A 362 -29.29 23.72 -15.34
N VAL A 363 -29.14 22.40 -15.20
CA VAL A 363 -27.87 21.70 -15.49
C VAL A 363 -27.53 21.85 -16.98
N VAL A 364 -28.51 21.74 -17.88
CA VAL A 364 -28.30 21.92 -19.33
C VAL A 364 -27.92 23.37 -19.68
N ARG A 365 -28.48 24.37 -19.01
CA ARG A 365 -28.12 25.79 -19.22
C ARG A 365 -26.71 26.11 -18.71
N ILE A 366 -26.32 25.51 -17.60
CA ILE A 366 -24.98 25.62 -17.03
C ILE A 366 -23.96 24.88 -17.91
N CYS A 367 -24.30 23.71 -18.46
CA CYS A 367 -23.46 23.04 -19.45
C CYS A 367 -23.33 23.85 -20.76
N LYS A 368 -24.41 24.47 -21.26
CA LYS A 368 -24.39 25.35 -22.44
C LYS A 368 -23.44 26.54 -22.27
N LEU A 369 -23.51 27.24 -21.13
CA LEU A 369 -22.63 28.38 -20.83
C LEU A 369 -21.16 27.96 -20.64
N LYS A 370 -20.92 26.72 -20.18
CA LYS A 370 -19.59 26.21 -19.82
C LYS A 370 -18.81 25.59 -20.98
N PHE A 371 -19.48 25.10 -22.02
CA PHE A 371 -18.83 24.44 -23.16
C PHE A 371 -18.78 25.27 -24.45
N ALA A 372 -19.53 26.37 -24.54
CA ALA A 372 -19.50 27.27 -25.70
C ALA A 372 -18.11 27.88 -25.96
N ASN A 373 -17.29 28.08 -24.92
CA ASN A 373 -15.98 28.74 -25.03
C ASN A 373 -14.77 27.79 -25.06
N HIS A 374 -14.97 26.46 -25.03
CA HIS A 374 -13.89 25.47 -24.96
C HIS A 374 -14.07 24.29 -25.94
N ALA A 375 -14.63 24.55 -27.13
CA ALA A 375 -14.92 23.54 -28.16
C ALA A 375 -13.69 22.70 -28.61
N GLY A 376 -12.47 23.23 -28.44
CA GLY A 376 -11.21 22.56 -28.78
C GLY A 376 -10.77 21.46 -27.80
N ILE A 377 -11.26 21.46 -26.56
CA ILE A 377 -10.80 20.55 -25.48
C ILE A 377 -11.73 19.33 -25.32
N LEU A 378 -12.89 19.34 -25.97
CA LEU A 378 -13.89 18.29 -25.83
C LEU A 378 -13.58 17.08 -26.74
N ASN A 379 -13.46 15.89 -26.14
CA ASN A 379 -13.40 14.62 -26.88
C ASN A 379 -14.73 14.37 -27.64
N CYS A 380 -14.66 13.64 -28.75
CA CYS A 380 -15.79 13.19 -29.57
C CYS A 380 -16.96 12.62 -28.76
N LYS A 381 -16.73 11.89 -27.66
CA LYS A 381 -17.82 11.38 -26.79
C LYS A 381 -18.61 12.49 -26.11
N MET A 382 -17.92 13.53 -25.63
CA MET A 382 -18.55 14.70 -25.00
C MET A 382 -19.28 15.57 -26.03
N LYS A 383 -18.71 15.74 -27.23
CA LYS A 383 -19.38 16.42 -28.35
C LYS A 383 -20.68 15.70 -28.75
N LYS A 384 -20.67 14.36 -28.79
CA LYS A 384 -21.86 13.55 -29.10
C LYS A 384 -22.93 13.62 -28.01
N ALA A 385 -22.53 13.65 -26.74
CA ALA A 385 -23.45 13.86 -25.62
C ALA A 385 -24.08 15.27 -25.62
N LEU A 386 -23.30 16.30 -26.00
CA LEU A 386 -23.80 17.67 -26.15
C LEU A 386 -24.83 17.77 -27.28
N ALA A 387 -24.55 17.15 -28.44
CA ALA A 387 -25.46 17.13 -29.60
C ALA A 387 -26.77 16.36 -29.30
N LEU A 388 -26.71 15.26 -28.54
CA LEU A 388 -27.89 14.54 -28.08
C LEU A 388 -28.76 15.39 -27.13
N MET A 389 -28.14 16.25 -26.32
CA MET A 389 -28.85 17.21 -25.47
C MET A 389 -29.45 18.40 -26.24
N GLU A 390 -28.94 18.74 -27.43
CA GLU A 390 -29.51 19.77 -28.29
C GLU A 390 -30.75 19.27 -29.04
N HIS A 391 -30.72 18.03 -29.52
CA HIS A 391 -31.85 17.40 -30.22
C HIS A 391 -33.08 17.19 -29.31
N SER A 392 -32.88 16.99 -28.01
CA SER A 392 -33.98 16.91 -27.04
C SER A 392 -34.58 18.28 -26.68
N HIS A 393 -33.88 19.37 -26.98
CA HIS A 393 -34.27 20.73 -26.60
C HIS A 393 -35.10 21.47 -27.65
N THR A 394 -35.00 21.07 -28.92
CA THR A 394 -35.76 21.60 -30.06
C THR A 394 -37.16 21.01 -30.18
N ASN A 395 -37.39 19.79 -29.69
CA ASN A 395 -38.72 19.17 -29.61
C ASN A 395 -39.43 19.50 -28.29
N ARG A 396 -39.89 20.75 -28.14
CA ARG A 396 -40.75 21.17 -27.01
C ARG A 396 -42.21 20.68 -27.10
N GLY A 397 -42.57 19.93 -28.16
CA GLY A 397 -43.97 19.63 -28.49
C GLY A 397 -44.63 18.40 -27.86
N HIS A 398 -43.89 17.46 -27.23
CA HIS A 398 -44.51 16.23 -26.71
C HIS A 398 -43.87 15.77 -25.39
N TRP A 399 -44.31 16.35 -24.28
CA TRP A 399 -43.90 15.91 -22.93
C TRP A 399 -45.11 15.50 -22.10
N SER A 400 -45.64 14.32 -22.38
CA SER A 400 -46.44 13.57 -21.40
C SER A 400 -46.19 12.06 -21.40
N ALA A 401 -45.53 11.48 -22.43
CA ALA A 401 -45.29 10.03 -22.51
C ALA A 401 -43.80 9.57 -22.42
N GLY A 402 -42.82 10.49 -22.40
CA GLY A 402 -41.38 10.15 -22.53
C GLY A 402 -40.54 10.18 -21.25
N LEU A 403 -41.12 10.44 -20.08
CA LEU A 403 -40.39 10.73 -18.84
C LEU A 403 -39.58 9.54 -18.26
N SER A 404 -39.85 8.30 -18.68
CA SER A 404 -39.10 7.12 -18.19
C SER A 404 -37.81 6.82 -18.97
N ASN A 405 -37.70 7.24 -20.23
CA ASN A 405 -36.53 6.99 -21.08
C ASN A 405 -35.48 8.11 -21.00
N SER A 406 -35.87 9.34 -20.64
CA SER A 406 -34.96 10.48 -20.54
C SER A 406 -34.12 10.48 -19.25
N SER A 407 -34.66 9.96 -18.14
CA SER A 407 -33.92 9.88 -16.86
C SER A 407 -32.72 8.93 -16.95
N LYS A 408 -32.86 7.80 -17.67
CA LYS A 408 -31.77 6.85 -17.94
C LYS A 408 -30.68 7.43 -18.85
N GLY A 409 -31.03 8.37 -19.73
CA GLY A 409 -30.06 9.08 -20.58
C GLY A 409 -29.28 10.14 -19.81
N LEU A 410 -29.96 10.91 -18.95
CA LEU A 410 -29.37 11.94 -18.10
C LEU A 410 -28.46 11.37 -17.02
N THR A 411 -28.80 10.23 -16.41
CA THR A 411 -27.90 9.52 -15.48
C THR A 411 -26.65 9.02 -16.20
N LYS A 412 -26.79 8.46 -17.41
CA LYS A 412 -25.65 8.04 -18.24
C LYS A 412 -24.73 9.22 -18.61
N VAL A 413 -25.28 10.40 -18.88
CA VAL A 413 -24.51 11.61 -19.17
C VAL A 413 -23.84 12.17 -17.91
N ALA A 414 -24.52 12.14 -16.77
CA ALA A 414 -23.95 12.53 -15.48
C ALA A 414 -22.82 11.59 -15.05
N ASP A 415 -22.95 10.29 -15.28
CA ASP A 415 -21.92 9.29 -15.02
C ASP A 415 -20.74 9.45 -15.98
N VAL A 416 -20.99 9.70 -17.27
CA VAL A 416 -19.91 10.02 -18.24
C VAL A 416 -19.20 11.33 -17.89
N LEU A 417 -19.90 12.36 -17.41
CA LEU A 417 -19.27 13.61 -16.96
C LEU A 417 -18.49 13.41 -15.66
N ARG A 418 -19.00 12.61 -14.72
CA ARG A 418 -18.33 12.22 -13.48
C ARG A 418 -17.05 11.44 -13.80
N ASP A 419 -17.13 10.44 -14.67
CA ASP A 419 -15.99 9.62 -15.09
C ASP A 419 -14.97 10.42 -15.92
N SER A 420 -15.43 11.37 -16.75
CA SER A 420 -14.53 12.24 -17.54
C SER A 420 -13.85 13.30 -16.68
N LEU A 421 -14.55 13.87 -15.68
CA LEU A 421 -13.93 14.75 -14.67
C LEU A 421 -12.97 13.96 -13.78
N TRP A 422 -13.30 12.71 -13.45
CA TRP A 422 -12.42 11.81 -12.71
C TRP A 422 -11.17 11.46 -13.51
N ALA A 423 -11.29 11.17 -14.80
CA ALA A 423 -10.17 10.93 -15.70
C ALA A 423 -9.27 12.18 -15.89
N LEU A 424 -9.85 13.38 -15.98
CA LEU A 424 -9.09 14.64 -16.03
C LEU A 424 -8.29 14.89 -14.74
N VAL A 425 -8.89 14.60 -13.59
CA VAL A 425 -8.25 14.73 -12.28
C VAL A 425 -7.17 13.66 -12.06
N MET A 426 -7.37 12.44 -12.58
CA MET A 426 -6.39 11.35 -12.50
C MET A 426 -5.22 11.52 -13.48
N CYS A 427 -5.44 12.05 -14.69
CA CYS A 427 -4.35 12.39 -15.62
C CYS A 427 -3.37 13.42 -15.01
N ASP A 428 -3.88 14.41 -14.28
CA ASP A 428 -3.05 15.39 -13.56
C ASP A 428 -2.33 14.79 -12.33
N PHE A 429 -2.79 13.62 -11.84
CA PHE A 429 -2.21 12.90 -10.70
C PHE A 429 -1.10 11.92 -11.13
N GLU A 430 -1.28 11.23 -12.27
CA GLU A 430 -0.25 10.35 -12.85
C GLU A 430 0.96 11.12 -13.38
N THR A 431 0.78 12.34 -13.91
CA THR A 431 1.90 13.17 -14.37
C THR A 431 2.74 13.78 -13.24
N LYS A 432 2.32 13.65 -11.98
CA LYS A 432 3.01 14.24 -10.81
C LYS A 432 3.52 13.23 -9.78
N THR A 433 3.27 11.95 -10.01
CA THR A 433 3.78 10.86 -9.16
C THR A 433 4.90 10.06 -9.87
N GLY A 434 5.34 10.52 -11.05
CA GLY A 434 6.46 9.93 -11.81
C GLY A 434 7.85 10.52 -11.54
N ASP A 435 7.97 11.54 -10.69
CA ASP A 435 9.26 12.08 -10.23
C ASP A 435 9.24 12.17 -8.70
N SER A 436 9.53 11.06 -8.02
CA SER A 436 10.26 10.98 -6.73
C SER A 436 10.54 9.53 -6.36
#